data_AF-A0A2K4ZI08-F1
#
_entry.id   AF-A0A2K4ZI08-F1
#
_cell.length_a   1.000
_cell.length_b   1.000
_cell.length_c   1.000
_cell.angle_alpha   90.00
_cell.angle_beta   90.00
_cell.angle_gamma   90.00
#
_symmetry.space_group_name_H-M   'P 1'
#
loop_
_entity.id
_entity.type
_entity.pdbx_description
1 polymer ?
#
loop_
_entity_poly.entity_id
_entity_poly.type
_entity_poly.pdbx_seq_one_letter_code
_entity_poly.pdbx_strand_id
1 'polypeptide(L)' 'MKKIKVEWCENWIKAQFKKLPFENGGIYTGLFWDKAEKSGLWVRGTYGSPMSEALEKLTKVETVHDSEGNFLYNVFKLV' A
#
# COMPACT_ATOMS: atom_id res chain seq x y z
N MET A 1 9.90 -16.37 -14.76
CA MET A 1 9.39 -15.38 -13.79
C MET A 1 9.24 -14.05 -14.51
N LYS A 2 8.06 -13.40 -14.49
CA LYS A 2 7.91 -12.07 -15.11
C LYS A 2 8.81 -11.09 -14.35
N LYS A 3 9.65 -10.33 -15.07
CA LYS A 3 10.44 -9.25 -14.47
C LYS A 3 9.52 -8.07 -14.20
N ILE A 4 9.09 -7.93 -12.95
CA ILE A 4 8.22 -6.83 -12.53
C ILE A 4 9.04 -5.55 -12.45
N LYS A 5 8.51 -4.45 -12.99
CA LYS A 5 9.14 -3.12 -12.94
C LYS A 5 8.54 -2.28 -11.82
N VAL A 6 9.36 -1.46 -11.17
CA VAL A 6 8.94 -0.51 -10.13
C VAL A 6 7.84 0.42 -10.66
N GLU A 7 8.03 0.97 -11.86
CA GLU A 7 7.04 1.81 -12.56
C GLU A 7 5.64 1.18 -12.65
N TRP A 8 5.56 -0.13 -12.91
CA TRP A 8 4.27 -0.82 -12.99
C TRP A 8 3.58 -0.87 -11.63
N CYS A 9 4.37 -1.05 -10.57
CA CYS A 9 3.87 -1.00 -9.21
C CYS A 9 3.45 0.43 -8.84
N GLU A 10 4.23 1.46 -9.19
CA GLU A 10 3.88 2.87 -8.96
C GLU A 10 2.53 3.23 -9.60
N ASN A 11 2.35 2.86 -10.88
CA ASN A 11 1.10 3.11 -11.60
C ASN A 11 -0.08 2.37 -10.98
N TRP A 12 0.15 1.11 -10.56
CA TRP A 12 -0.88 0.33 -9.89
C TRP A 12 -1.27 0.93 -8.52
N ILE A 13 -0.29 1.36 -7.70
CA ILE A 13 -0.52 2.01 -6.41
C ILE A 13 -1.37 3.26 -6.61
N LYS A 14 -0.95 4.18 -7.50
CA LYS A 14 -1.71 5.39 -7.83
C LYS A 14 -3.15 5.06 -8.28
N ALA A 15 -3.33 4.00 -9.05
CA ALA A 15 -4.65 3.55 -9.47
C ALA A 15 -5.51 2.98 -8.32
N GLN A 16 -4.92 2.30 -7.33
CA GLN A 16 -5.66 1.84 -6.16
C GLN A 16 -6.18 3.01 -5.32
N PHE A 17 -5.34 4.01 -5.07
CA PHE A 17 -5.72 5.19 -4.30
C PHE A 17 -6.79 6.06 -5.00
N LYS A 18 -6.87 6.05 -6.33
CA LYS A 18 -7.94 6.76 -7.08
C LYS A 18 -9.32 6.10 -6.99
N LYS A 19 -9.40 4.79 -6.70
CA LYS A 19 -10.64 4.01 -6.79
C LYS A 19 -11.50 4.03 -5.53
N LEU A 20 -11.01 4.60 -4.43
CA LEU A 20 -11.58 4.39 -3.11
C LEU A 20 -11.70 5.72 -2.38
N PRO A 21 -12.90 6.11 -1.91
CA PRO A 21 -13.02 7.11 -0.87
C PRO A 21 -12.61 6.44 0.43
N PHE A 22 -11.33 6.50 0.78
CA PHE A 22 -10.92 6.11 2.12
C PHE A 22 -11.26 7.25 3.06
N GLU A 23 -12.07 6.99 4.08
CA GLU A 23 -12.14 7.87 5.25
C GLU A 23 -10.70 8.05 5.75
N ASN A 24 -10.23 9.30 5.80
CA ASN A 24 -8.85 9.71 6.08
C ASN A 24 -7.83 9.60 4.93
N GLY A 25 -8.22 9.23 3.71
CA GLY A 25 -7.36 9.28 2.52
C GLY A 25 -6.25 8.22 2.45
N GLY A 26 -6.37 7.14 3.24
CA GLY A 26 -5.36 6.07 3.32
C GLY A 26 -5.90 4.65 3.20
N ILE A 27 -5.09 3.72 2.71
CA ILE A 27 -5.43 2.29 2.60
C ILE A 27 -4.90 1.55 3.82
N TYR A 28 -5.76 0.82 4.54
CA TYR A 28 -5.30 -0.12 5.56
C TYR A 28 -4.22 -1.05 5.02
N THR A 29 -3.10 -1.20 5.73
CA THR A 29 -1.91 -1.89 5.22
C THR A 29 -2.20 -3.35 4.82
N GLY A 30 -3.03 -4.07 5.57
CA GLY A 30 -3.43 -5.44 5.22
C GLY A 30 -4.22 -5.51 3.90
N LEU A 31 -5.19 -4.60 3.71
CA LEU A 31 -5.97 -4.53 2.47
C LEU A 31 -5.10 -4.20 1.26
N PHE A 32 -4.10 -3.32 1.44
CA PHE A 32 -3.14 -3.00 0.38
C PHE A 32 -2.39 -4.25 -0.09
N TRP A 33 -1.81 -5.02 0.84
CA TRP A 33 -1.02 -6.21 0.50
C TRP A 33 -1.87 -7.33 -0.09
N ASP A 34 -3.10 -7.52 0.38
CA ASP A 34 -4.05 -8.46 -0.22
C ASP A 34 -4.36 -8.11 -1.68
N LYS A 35 -4.53 -6.82 -1.98
CA LYS A 35 -4.72 -6.34 -3.36
C LYS A 35 -3.45 -6.48 -4.19
N ALA A 36 -2.28 -6.21 -3.61
CA ALA A 36 -0.98 -6.32 -4.29
C ALA A 36 -0.71 -7.77 -4.70
N GLU A 37 -0.97 -8.73 -3.82
CA GLU A 37 -0.87 -10.16 -4.13
C GLU A 37 -1.84 -10.57 -5.25
N LYS A 38 -3.12 -10.20 -5.14
CA LYS A 38 -4.14 -10.51 -6.17
C LYS A 38 -3.85 -9.89 -7.53
N SER A 39 -3.07 -8.79 -7.57
CA SER A 39 -2.66 -8.16 -8.83
C SER A 39 -1.56 -8.93 -9.57
N GLY A 40 -0.89 -9.87 -8.89
CA GLY A 40 0.29 -10.57 -9.40
C GLY A 40 1.55 -9.70 -9.47
N LEU A 41 1.51 -8.46 -8.94
CA LEU A 41 2.65 -7.55 -8.88
C LEU A 41 3.53 -7.76 -7.64
N TRP A 42 3.05 -8.53 -6.67
CA TRP A 42 3.77 -8.83 -5.44
C TRP A 42 3.49 -10.26 -5.00
N VAL A 43 4.47 -10.89 -4.36
CA VAL A 43 4.35 -12.23 -3.75
C VAL A 43 4.47 -12.06 -2.25
N ARG A 44 3.55 -12.67 -1.50
CA ARG A 44 3.49 -12.53 -0.05
C ARG A 44 4.78 -12.97 0.63
N GLY A 45 5.23 -12.18 1.60
CA GLY A 45 6.47 -12.43 2.34
C GLY A 45 7.75 -12.03 1.60
N THR A 46 7.66 -11.40 0.42
CA THR A 46 8.84 -10.84 -0.26
C THR A 46 9.13 -9.41 0.20
N TYR A 47 10.38 -9.18 0.59
CA TYR A 47 10.95 -7.87 0.96
C TYR A 47 11.85 -7.34 -0.15
N GLY A 48 12.01 -6.02 -0.25
CA GLY A 48 12.83 -5.40 -1.29
C GLY A 48 12.32 -5.65 -2.72
N SER A 49 11.02 -5.97 -2.85
CA SER A 49 10.40 -6.16 -4.16
C SER A 49 10.19 -4.82 -4.87
N PRO A 50 10.00 -4.79 -6.20
CA PRO A 50 9.61 -3.58 -6.92
C PRO A 50 8.35 -2.89 -6.35
N MET A 51 7.43 -3.66 -5.77
CA MET A 51 6.26 -3.14 -5.06
C MET A 51 6.65 -2.42 -3.77
N SER A 52 7.58 -2.99 -3.01
CA SER A 52 8.09 -2.40 -1.76
C SER A 52 8.78 -1.07 -2.03
N GLU A 53 9.64 -1.01 -3.05
CA GLU A 53 10.33 0.21 -3.48
C GLU A 53 9.35 1.30 -3.95
N ALA A 54 8.37 0.91 -4.80
CA ALA A 54 7.35 1.84 -5.27
C ALA A 54 6.48 2.37 -4.12
N LEU A 55 6.15 1.53 -3.15
CA LEU A 55 5.35 1.91 -1.99
C LEU A 55 6.10 2.88 -1.07
N GLU A 56 7.37 2.61 -0.77
CA GLU A 56 8.24 3.48 0.03
C GLU A 56 8.38 4.87 -0.60
N LYS A 57 8.51 4.93 -1.92
CA LYS A 57 8.61 6.20 -2.66
C LYS A 57 7.32 7.01 -2.66
N LEU A 58 6.17 6.34 -2.73
CA LEU A 58 4.88 7.00 -2.98
C LEU A 58 4.04 7.21 -1.73
N THR A 59 4.38 6.58 -0.61
CA THR A 59 3.52 6.59 0.56
C THR A 59 4.28 6.80 1.86
N LYS A 60 3.56 7.31 2.85
CA LYS A 60 3.94 7.25 4.26
C LYS A 60 3.00 6.32 5.00
N VAL A 61 3.47 5.79 6.12
CA VAL A 61 2.64 5.04 7.07
C VAL A 61 2.09 6.01 8.11
N GLU A 62 0.78 6.00 8.31
CA GLU A 62 0.15 6.69 9.44
C GLU A 62 -0.54 5.69 10.36
N THR A 63 -0.38 5.90 11.65
CA THR A 63 -1.05 5.11 12.69
C THR A 63 -2.37 5.77 13.07
N VAL A 64 -3.44 5.00 12.98
CA VAL A 64 -4.77 5.38 13.42
C VAL A 64 -4.94 4.94 14.88
N HIS A 65 -5.43 5.87 15.69
CA HIS A 65 -5.71 5.67 17.10
C HIS A 65 -7.22 5.88 17.36
N ASP A 66 -7.74 5.29 18.43
CA ASP A 66 -9.07 5.61 18.93
C ASP A 66 -9.10 6.97 19.65
N SER A 67 -10.26 7.35 20.19
CA SER A 67 -10.43 8.61 20.93
C SER A 67 -9.62 8.69 22.23
N GLU A 68 -9.17 7.55 22.76
CA GLU A 68 -8.34 7.44 23.96
C GLU A 68 -6.84 7.39 23.64
N GLY A 69 -6.48 7.38 22.36
CA GLY A 69 -5.10 7.29 21.89
C GLY A 69 -4.57 5.87 21.79
N ASN A 70 -5.39 4.83 21.95
CA ASN A 70 -4.96 3.45 21.76
C ASN A 70 -4.77 3.14 20.28
N PHE A 71 -3.77 2.35 19.96
CA PHE A 71 -3.51 1.88 18.59
C PHE A 71 -4.71 1.10 18.05
N LEU A 72 -5.13 1.42 16.82
CA LEU A 72 -6.11 0.64 16.06
C LEU A 72 -5.46 -0.10 14.89
N TYR A 73 -4.90 0.65 13.92
CA TYR A 73 -4.29 0.09 12.73
C TYR A 73 -3.39 1.10 12.02
N ASN A 74 -2.58 0.62 11.08
CA ASN A 74 -1.79 1.47 10.19
C ASN A 74 -2.46 1.59 8.82
N VAL A 75 -2.28 2.74 8.19
CA VAL A 75 -2.67 3.01 6.80
C VAL A 75 -1.48 3.50 5.98
N PHE A 76 -1.46 3.15 4.70
CA PHE A 76 -0.62 3.84 3.72
C PHE A 76 -1.36 5.07 3.20
N LYS A 77 -0.71 6.23 3.20
CA LYS A 77 -1.19 7.46 2.57
C LYS A 77 -0.22 7.93 1.51
N LEU A 78 -0.73 8.43 0.39
CA LEU A 78 0.13 9.09 -0.61
C LEU A 78 0.84 10.30 0.02
N VAL A 79 2.10 10.49 -0.36
CA VAL A 79 2.88 11.71 -0.06
C VAL A 79 2.63 12.81 -1.08
#